data_AF-A0A843LNW6-F1
#
_entry.id   AF-A0A843LNW6-F1
#
_cell.length_a   1.000
_cell.length_b   1.000
_cell.length_c   1.000
_cell.angle_alpha   90.00
_cell.angle_beta   90.00
_cell.angle_gamma   90.00
#
_symmetry.space_group_name_H-M   'P 1'
#
loop_
_entity.id
_entity.type
_entity.pdbx_description
1 polymer ?
#
loop_
_entity_poly.entity_id
_entity_poly.type
_entity_poly.pdbx_seq_one_letter_code
_entity_poly.pdbx_strand_id
1 'polypeptide(L)'
;MLSSWTRRQGAIILLAICIVAIFAAPAGARGPTIRDIQPYDTIFVYEEGLNLSALRNATTNNPITALHKYQNDRPYEGITKTIPVADDTNFDLLDFFVGGDYGTYYAFNPTDGATAYVFVREPEVFLDVVLAHPYHNEPLEGLTVSPNTRIAFRVSAPEVGASYRVGSLYPATIDLVLTTPSGAETTVIGGKNFAGLNVSSPRFYTDDPGRPGAVRLGEIGEPGIYSVRAVWRTPESFDAYAPDSEPVTFTVANRIGIETTATPTPTATATVRPTVTRTTPAPTTPAPAETTPPTEETPAATATETTEAVTPTPTATPLPVALAAAALGVAAVMAGRRR
;
A
#
# COMPACT_ATOMS: atom_id res chain seq x y z
N MET A 1 49.23 -9.55 17.99
CA MET A 1 48.13 -10.49 18.34
C MET A 1 46.76 -9.87 18.03
N LEU A 2 46.52 -9.43 16.79
CA LEU A 2 45.19 -9.04 16.31
C LEU A 2 45.00 -9.75 14.97
N SER A 3 44.36 -10.93 14.92
CA SER A 3 44.08 -11.55 13.62
C SER A 3 42.99 -12.63 13.58
N SER A 4 42.58 -13.23 14.70
CA SER A 4 41.60 -14.32 14.66
C SER A 4 40.16 -13.90 14.97
N TRP A 5 39.95 -12.77 15.66
CA TRP A 5 38.64 -12.36 16.16
C TRP A 5 37.80 -11.60 15.12
N THR A 6 38.40 -10.62 14.44
CA THR A 6 37.75 -9.84 13.36
C THR A 6 37.41 -10.69 12.13
N ARG A 7 38.20 -11.71 11.82
CA ARG A 7 37.94 -12.65 10.71
C ARG A 7 36.72 -13.54 10.96
N ARG A 8 36.48 -13.95 12.21
CA ARG A 8 35.31 -14.77 12.59
C ARG A 8 34.03 -13.95 12.62
N GLN A 9 34.10 -12.69 13.08
CA GLN A 9 32.96 -11.77 13.08
C GLN A 9 32.53 -11.39 11.65
N GLY A 10 33.48 -11.12 10.76
CA GLY A 10 33.17 -10.85 9.35
C GLY A 10 32.48 -12.02 8.65
N ALA A 11 32.90 -13.25 8.92
CA ALA A 11 32.27 -14.45 8.36
C ALA A 11 30.85 -14.69 8.90
N ILE A 12 30.60 -14.40 10.18
CA ILE A 12 29.28 -14.54 10.80
C ILE A 12 28.30 -13.47 10.29
N ILE A 13 28.78 -12.23 10.11
CA ILE A 13 27.97 -11.13 9.56
C ILE A 13 27.63 -11.40 8.08
N LEU A 14 28.59 -11.89 7.28
CA LEU A 14 28.34 -12.23 5.88
C LEU A 14 27.35 -13.41 5.75
N LEU A 15 27.48 -14.43 6.60
CA LEU A 15 26.54 -15.56 6.65
C LEU A 15 25.14 -15.10 7.08
N ALA A 16 25.04 -14.20 8.06
CA ALA A 16 23.76 -13.64 8.49
C ALA A 16 23.09 -12.80 7.38
N ILE A 17 23.86 -12.02 6.61
CA ILE A 17 23.36 -11.29 5.45
C ILE A 17 22.91 -12.26 4.34
N CYS A 18 23.66 -13.34 4.09
CA CYS A 18 23.26 -14.38 3.13
C CYS A 18 21.99 -15.13 3.58
N ILE A 19 21.80 -15.38 4.87
CA ILE A 19 20.59 -16.04 5.39
C ILE A 19 19.39 -15.09 5.33
N VAL A 20 19.55 -13.80 5.63
CA VAL A 20 18.48 -12.79 5.47
C VAL A 20 18.11 -12.61 3.98
N ALA A 21 19.08 -12.73 3.07
CA ALA A 21 18.82 -12.70 1.62
C ALA A 21 18.06 -13.94 1.11
N ILE A 22 18.11 -15.08 1.82
CA ILE A 22 17.35 -16.29 1.46
C ILE A 22 15.88 -16.20 1.93
N PHE A 23 15.58 -15.41 2.97
CA PHE A 23 14.20 -15.15 3.41
C PHE A 23 13.55 -13.94 2.73
N ALA A 24 14.32 -13.13 2.00
CA ALA A 24 13.77 -12.25 0.99
C ALA A 24 13.47 -13.10 -0.26
N ALA A 25 12.44 -13.94 -0.19
CA ALA A 25 11.81 -14.39 -1.43
C ALA A 25 11.52 -13.13 -2.23
N PRO A 26 12.01 -12.98 -3.46
CA PRO A 26 11.54 -11.89 -4.30
C PRO A 26 10.03 -12.06 -4.33
N ALA A 27 9.29 -11.08 -3.80
CA ALA A 27 7.86 -11.01 -4.03
C ALA A 27 7.69 -11.10 -5.54
N GLY A 28 7.21 -12.27 -5.98
CA GLY A 28 7.32 -12.76 -7.34
C GLY A 28 6.94 -11.65 -8.28
N ALA A 29 7.94 -11.10 -8.96
CA ALA A 29 7.62 -10.27 -10.10
C ALA A 29 7.12 -11.28 -11.13
N ARG A 30 5.89 -11.08 -11.60
CA ARG A 30 5.38 -11.85 -12.73
C ARG A 30 6.37 -11.75 -13.90
N GLY A 31 6.21 -12.63 -14.87
CA GLY A 31 7.04 -12.67 -16.07
C GLY A 31 7.00 -11.36 -16.87
N PRO A 32 7.39 -11.39 -18.16
CA PRO A 32 7.47 -10.17 -18.98
C PRO A 32 6.19 -9.31 -18.98
N THR A 33 5.03 -9.95 -18.83
CA THR A 33 3.72 -9.30 -18.70
C THR A 33 3.01 -9.73 -17.42
N ILE A 34 1.95 -8.99 -17.05
CA ILE A 34 1.13 -9.32 -15.87
C ILE A 34 0.45 -10.68 -16.03
N ARG A 35 0.30 -11.20 -17.25
CA ARG A 35 -0.33 -12.49 -17.52
C ARG A 35 0.65 -13.66 -17.44
N ASP A 36 1.96 -13.42 -17.44
CA ASP A 36 2.96 -14.48 -17.42
C ASP A 36 3.24 -14.92 -15.98
N ILE A 37 2.68 -16.05 -15.58
CA ILE A 37 2.79 -16.55 -14.21
C ILE A 37 4.09 -17.34 -14.03
N GLN A 38 4.86 -16.98 -13.02
CA GLN A 38 6.08 -17.66 -12.60
C GLN A 38 5.83 -18.52 -11.35
N PRO A 39 6.71 -19.50 -11.06
CA PRO A 39 6.68 -20.20 -9.78
C PRO A 39 6.66 -19.21 -8.61
N TYR A 40 5.80 -19.49 -7.63
CA TYR A 40 5.60 -18.71 -6.41
C TYR A 40 4.86 -17.38 -6.56
N ASP A 41 4.37 -17.06 -7.77
CA ASP A 41 3.52 -15.88 -7.97
C ASP A 41 2.15 -16.05 -7.32
N THR A 42 1.52 -14.90 -7.05
CA THR A 42 0.09 -14.83 -6.70
C THR A 42 -0.74 -14.64 -7.96
N ILE A 43 -1.75 -15.48 -8.14
CA ILE A 43 -2.85 -15.33 -9.08
C ILE A 43 -4.08 -14.88 -8.31
N PHE A 44 -4.73 -13.83 -8.78
CA PHE A 44 -6.01 -13.38 -8.25
C PHE A 44 -7.15 -14.07 -8.97
N VAL A 45 -8.22 -14.35 -8.22
CA VAL A 45 -9.51 -14.72 -8.80
C VAL A 45 -9.96 -13.62 -9.78
N TYR A 46 -10.68 -14.01 -10.83
CA TYR A 46 -11.15 -13.19 -11.95
C TYR A 46 -10.09 -12.82 -12.97
N GLU A 47 -8.84 -13.24 -12.80
CA GLU A 47 -7.84 -13.01 -13.83
C GLU A 47 -8.02 -13.90 -15.05
N GLU A 48 -7.81 -13.30 -16.23
CA GLU A 48 -8.05 -13.92 -17.53
C GLU A 48 -6.81 -13.90 -18.42
N GLY A 49 -6.71 -14.90 -19.30
CA GLY A 49 -5.65 -15.05 -20.28
C GLY A 49 -4.27 -15.28 -19.66
N LEU A 50 -4.22 -15.98 -18.53
CA LEU A 50 -2.99 -16.28 -17.82
C LEU A 50 -2.16 -17.34 -18.56
N ASN A 51 -0.85 -17.13 -18.61
CA ASN A 51 0.10 -18.08 -19.14
C ASN A 51 0.83 -18.77 -18.00
N LEU A 52 0.53 -20.04 -17.79
CA LEU A 52 1.08 -20.90 -16.74
C LEU A 52 2.27 -21.74 -17.22
N SER A 53 2.70 -21.61 -18.49
CA SER A 53 3.72 -22.48 -19.08
C SER A 53 5.05 -22.53 -18.33
N ALA A 54 5.42 -21.47 -17.59
CA ALA A 54 6.62 -21.45 -16.76
C ALA A 54 6.51 -22.33 -15.50
N LEU A 55 5.31 -22.81 -15.15
CA LEU A 55 5.09 -23.73 -14.03
C LEU A 55 5.26 -25.21 -14.43
N ARG A 56 5.38 -25.51 -15.74
CA ARG A 56 5.58 -26.86 -16.25
C ARG A 56 6.87 -27.49 -15.72
N ASN A 57 6.94 -28.83 -15.77
CA ASN A 57 8.21 -29.51 -15.54
C ASN A 57 9.22 -29.10 -16.63
N ALA A 58 10.36 -28.54 -16.24
CA ALA A 58 11.36 -28.01 -17.17
C ALA A 58 12.00 -29.09 -18.09
N THR A 59 11.94 -30.36 -17.70
CA THR A 59 12.56 -31.46 -18.47
C THR A 59 11.61 -32.01 -19.53
N THR A 60 10.35 -32.24 -19.17
CA THR A 60 9.35 -32.85 -20.06
C THR A 60 8.55 -31.82 -20.83
N ASN A 61 8.37 -30.61 -20.25
CA ASN A 61 7.59 -29.51 -20.80
C ASN A 61 6.15 -29.92 -21.16
N ASN A 62 5.56 -30.89 -20.45
CA ASN A 62 4.17 -31.25 -20.66
C ASN A 62 3.26 -30.11 -20.14
N PRO A 63 2.12 -29.87 -20.80
CA PRO A 63 1.19 -28.83 -20.40
C PRO A 63 0.54 -29.13 -19.05
N ILE A 64 0.20 -28.08 -18.30
CA ILE A 64 -0.51 -28.21 -17.04
C ILE A 64 -1.97 -28.52 -17.34
N THR A 65 -2.50 -29.55 -16.69
CA THR A 65 -3.90 -29.97 -16.87
C THR A 65 -4.79 -29.61 -15.69
N ALA A 66 -4.18 -29.28 -14.54
CA ALA A 66 -4.89 -28.84 -13.36
C ALA A 66 -4.00 -28.03 -12.42
N LEU A 67 -4.65 -27.21 -11.58
CA LEU A 67 -4.08 -26.68 -10.34
C LEU A 67 -4.70 -27.46 -9.17
N HIS A 68 -3.86 -28.07 -8.34
CA HIS A 68 -4.28 -28.88 -7.19
C HIS A 68 -3.93 -28.19 -5.88
N LYS A 69 -4.92 -28.09 -4.99
CA LYS A 69 -4.69 -27.81 -3.56
C LYS A 69 -4.58 -29.12 -2.82
N TYR A 70 -3.60 -29.20 -1.93
CA TYR A 70 -3.35 -30.39 -1.13
C TYR A 70 -3.58 -30.10 0.36
N GLN A 71 -3.88 -31.15 1.12
CA GLN A 71 -3.91 -31.07 2.57
C GLN A 71 -2.53 -30.61 3.07
N ASN A 72 -2.54 -29.65 4.01
CA ASN A 72 -1.34 -29.03 4.57
C ASN A 72 -0.34 -28.47 3.53
N ASP A 73 -0.83 -28.13 2.33
CA ASP A 73 -0.03 -27.67 1.19
C ASP A 73 1.10 -28.63 0.78
N ARG A 74 0.89 -29.95 0.94
CA ARG A 74 1.89 -30.98 0.64
C ARG A 74 1.45 -31.92 -0.50
N PRO A 75 2.20 -32.00 -1.62
CA PRO A 75 1.76 -32.71 -2.83
C PRO A 75 1.71 -34.25 -2.69
N TYR A 76 2.23 -34.80 -1.59
CA TYR A 76 2.16 -36.23 -1.25
C TYR A 76 1.01 -36.58 -0.29
N GLU A 77 0.23 -35.57 0.14
CA GLU A 77 -0.98 -35.75 0.94
C GLU A 77 -2.24 -35.72 0.05
N GLY A 78 -3.43 -35.78 0.64
CA GLY A 78 -4.69 -35.80 -0.11
C GLY A 78 -4.96 -34.49 -0.86
N ILE A 79 -5.55 -34.59 -2.06
CA ILE A 79 -6.05 -33.43 -2.81
C ILE A 79 -7.34 -32.94 -2.13
N THR A 80 -7.40 -31.63 -1.85
CA THR A 80 -8.58 -30.98 -1.26
C THR A 80 -9.36 -30.16 -2.30
N LYS A 81 -8.69 -29.69 -3.36
CA LYS A 81 -9.32 -28.96 -4.47
C LYS A 81 -8.60 -29.24 -5.78
N THR A 82 -9.37 -29.29 -6.87
CA THR A 82 -8.87 -29.37 -8.24
C THR A 82 -9.53 -28.27 -9.06
N ILE A 83 -8.70 -27.45 -9.71
CA ILE A 83 -9.12 -26.48 -10.71
C ILE A 83 -8.64 -27.02 -12.07
N PRO A 84 -9.54 -27.36 -13.01
CA PRO A 84 -9.13 -27.86 -14.31
C PRO A 84 -8.46 -26.74 -15.13
N VAL A 85 -7.39 -27.09 -15.86
CA VAL A 85 -6.70 -26.20 -16.78
C VAL A 85 -6.82 -26.79 -18.18
N ALA A 86 -7.69 -26.20 -19.01
CA ALA A 86 -7.93 -26.68 -20.37
C ALA A 86 -6.82 -26.25 -21.34
N ASP A 87 -6.31 -25.02 -21.17
CA ASP A 87 -5.19 -24.44 -21.90
C ASP A 87 -4.32 -23.68 -20.90
N ASP A 88 -3.08 -24.12 -20.71
CA ASP A 88 -2.15 -23.52 -19.75
C ASP A 88 -1.37 -22.33 -20.32
N THR A 89 -1.68 -21.92 -21.55
CA THR A 89 -1.17 -20.69 -22.18
C THR A 89 -2.20 -19.57 -22.25
N ASN A 90 -3.47 -19.87 -21.96
CA ASN A 90 -4.58 -18.93 -21.93
C ASN A 90 -5.63 -19.39 -20.91
N PHE A 91 -5.24 -19.37 -19.64
CA PHE A 91 -6.04 -19.84 -18.52
C PHE A 91 -6.81 -18.70 -17.84
N ASP A 92 -8.09 -18.93 -17.57
CA ASP A 92 -8.94 -18.00 -16.81
C ASP A 92 -9.23 -18.57 -15.43
N LEU A 93 -8.92 -17.82 -14.37
CA LEU A 93 -9.19 -18.22 -13.00
C LEU A 93 -10.53 -17.66 -12.51
N LEU A 94 -11.59 -18.42 -12.76
CA LEU A 94 -12.94 -18.04 -12.34
C LEU A 94 -13.21 -18.42 -10.87
N ASP A 95 -13.94 -17.57 -10.16
CA ASP A 95 -14.31 -17.79 -8.75
C ASP A 95 -15.03 -19.12 -8.53
N PHE A 96 -15.93 -19.52 -9.44
CA PHE A 96 -16.65 -20.79 -9.35
C PHE A 96 -15.72 -22.00 -9.14
N PHE A 97 -14.53 -22.01 -9.75
CA PHE A 97 -13.58 -23.11 -9.57
C PHE A 97 -12.85 -23.05 -8.22
N VAL A 98 -12.65 -21.86 -7.67
CA VAL A 98 -11.94 -21.64 -6.41
C VAL A 98 -12.91 -21.81 -5.24
N GLY A 99 -14.08 -21.17 -5.28
CA GLY A 99 -15.15 -21.29 -4.30
C GLY A 99 -14.69 -20.96 -2.88
N GLY A 100 -13.90 -19.90 -2.71
CA GLY A 100 -13.33 -19.49 -1.42
C GLY A 100 -12.13 -20.30 -0.92
N ASP A 101 -11.73 -21.40 -1.59
CA ASP A 101 -10.59 -22.24 -1.18
C ASP A 101 -9.24 -21.63 -1.59
N TYR A 102 -8.94 -20.42 -1.10
CA TYR A 102 -7.70 -19.71 -1.41
C TYR A 102 -6.44 -20.38 -0.83
N GLY A 103 -5.25 -19.97 -1.27
CA GLY A 103 -3.97 -20.44 -0.76
C GLY A 103 -3.10 -21.12 -1.80
N THR A 104 -2.29 -22.09 -1.39
CA THR A 104 -1.28 -22.71 -2.25
C THR A 104 -1.91 -23.71 -3.20
N TYR A 105 -1.63 -23.57 -4.49
CA TYR A 105 -2.01 -24.52 -5.53
C TYR A 105 -0.78 -24.95 -6.32
N TYR A 106 -0.67 -26.25 -6.61
CA TYR A 106 0.41 -26.82 -7.39
C TYR A 106 -0.06 -27.09 -8.81
N ALA A 107 0.75 -26.70 -9.79
CA ALA A 107 0.59 -27.09 -11.17
C ALA A 107 0.78 -28.60 -11.31
N PHE A 108 -0.15 -29.25 -12.00
CA PHE A 108 -0.22 -30.70 -12.12
C PHE A 108 -0.36 -31.15 -13.58
N ASN A 109 0.36 -32.23 -13.91
CA ASN A 109 0.17 -33.02 -15.12
C ASN A 109 0.17 -34.53 -14.74
N PRO A 110 -0.65 -35.40 -15.36
CA PRO A 110 -0.72 -36.82 -15.00
C PRO A 110 0.60 -37.59 -15.20
N THR A 111 1.44 -37.14 -16.12
CA THR A 111 2.76 -37.73 -16.41
C THR A 111 3.83 -37.24 -15.44
N ASP A 112 3.82 -35.95 -15.08
CA ASP A 112 4.86 -35.34 -14.24
C ASP A 112 4.52 -35.29 -12.75
N GLY A 113 3.24 -35.44 -12.41
CA GLY A 113 2.73 -35.17 -11.07
C GLY A 113 2.64 -33.66 -10.78
N ALA A 114 2.76 -33.31 -9.49
CA ALA A 114 2.84 -31.92 -9.06
C ALA A 114 4.23 -31.33 -9.38
N THR A 115 4.24 -30.09 -9.87
CA THR A 115 5.44 -29.39 -10.34
C THR A 115 5.70 -28.14 -9.50
N ALA A 116 5.60 -26.94 -10.07
CA ALA A 116 5.69 -25.68 -9.32
C ALA A 116 4.37 -25.36 -8.60
N TYR A 117 4.39 -24.38 -7.70
CA TYR A 117 3.18 -23.88 -7.04
C TYR A 117 3.03 -22.36 -7.19
N VAL A 118 1.79 -21.90 -7.02
CA VAL A 118 1.35 -20.51 -7.01
C VAL A 118 0.43 -20.28 -5.81
N PHE A 119 0.21 -19.02 -5.46
CA PHE A 119 -0.80 -18.62 -4.49
C PHE A 119 -2.06 -18.16 -5.21
N VAL A 120 -3.21 -18.69 -4.86
CA VAL A 120 -4.51 -18.18 -5.33
C VAL A 120 -5.11 -17.31 -4.23
N ARG A 121 -5.49 -16.07 -4.57
CA ARG A 121 -6.05 -15.08 -3.64
C ARG A 121 -7.26 -14.37 -4.23
N GLU A 122 -8.10 -13.85 -3.36
CA GLU A 122 -9.16 -12.91 -3.75
C GLU A 122 -8.60 -11.49 -3.84
N PRO A 123 -8.96 -10.69 -4.87
CA PRO A 123 -8.62 -9.29 -4.93
C PRO A 123 -9.51 -8.48 -3.98
N GLU A 124 -9.02 -8.19 -2.79
CA GLU A 124 -9.74 -7.40 -1.77
C GLU A 124 -9.25 -5.94 -1.71
N VAL A 125 -10.19 -5.01 -1.51
CA VAL A 125 -9.91 -3.61 -1.19
C VAL A 125 -10.74 -3.16 0.01
N PHE A 126 -10.08 -2.47 0.93
CA PHE A 126 -10.66 -1.89 2.13
C PHE A 126 -10.44 -0.38 2.14
N LEU A 127 -11.42 0.34 2.66
CA LEU A 127 -11.41 1.79 2.77
C LEU A 127 -11.69 2.21 4.21
N ASP A 128 -10.99 3.23 4.67
CA ASP A 128 -11.37 3.99 5.86
C ASP A 128 -11.26 5.49 5.61
N VAL A 129 -12.06 6.27 6.35
CA VAL A 129 -11.94 7.72 6.40
C VAL A 129 -11.24 8.10 7.71
N VAL A 130 -10.10 8.77 7.61
CA VAL A 130 -9.27 9.15 8.77
C VAL A 130 -8.99 10.65 8.77
N LEU A 131 -8.58 11.19 9.91
CA LEU A 131 -7.98 12.54 9.92
C LEU A 131 -6.73 12.57 9.04
N ALA A 132 -6.52 13.70 8.36
CA ALA A 132 -5.34 13.91 7.52
C ALA A 132 -4.04 13.91 8.35
N HIS A 133 -2.90 13.78 7.66
CA HIS A 133 -1.57 13.83 8.25
C HIS A 133 -1.43 15.04 9.21
N PRO A 134 -0.87 14.85 10.42
CA PRO A 134 -0.20 13.63 10.93
C PRO A 134 -1.09 12.64 11.70
N TYR A 135 -2.43 12.77 11.67
CA TYR A 135 -3.35 12.09 12.58
C TYR A 135 -4.09 10.88 11.96
N HIS A 136 -3.44 10.14 11.07
CA HIS A 136 -4.03 9.00 10.34
C HIS A 136 -4.55 7.84 11.21
N ASN A 137 -4.27 7.86 12.52
CA ASN A 137 -4.72 6.86 13.50
C ASN A 137 -6.14 7.12 14.04
N GLU A 138 -6.76 8.25 13.70
CA GLU A 138 -8.11 8.62 14.15
C GLU A 138 -9.15 8.38 13.04
N PRO A 139 -9.91 7.27 13.08
CA PRO A 139 -10.99 7.02 12.13
C PRO A 139 -12.20 7.93 12.39
N LEU A 140 -12.92 8.28 11.33
CA LEU A 140 -14.11 9.15 11.37
C LEU A 140 -15.42 8.42 11.10
N GLU A 141 -15.38 7.10 10.95
CA GLU A 141 -16.57 6.28 10.72
C GLU A 141 -17.61 6.48 11.83
N GLY A 142 -18.84 6.82 11.43
CA GLY A 142 -19.94 7.07 12.36
C GLY A 142 -19.81 8.34 13.21
N LEU A 143 -18.80 9.18 12.99
CA LEU A 143 -18.60 10.42 13.74
C LEU A 143 -19.22 11.64 13.04
N THR A 144 -19.62 12.62 13.86
CA THR A 144 -20.00 13.97 13.40
C THR A 144 -18.78 14.88 13.42
N VAL A 145 -18.43 15.39 12.25
CA VAL A 145 -17.18 16.13 12.03
C VAL A 145 -17.45 17.56 11.53
N SER A 146 -16.62 18.49 12.00
CA SER A 146 -16.71 19.91 11.62
C SER A 146 -16.30 20.11 10.15
N PRO A 147 -16.90 21.06 9.39
CA PRO A 147 -16.47 21.38 8.03
C PRO A 147 -15.00 21.83 7.91
N ASN A 148 -14.39 22.29 9.01
CA ASN A 148 -12.98 22.68 9.00
C ASN A 148 -12.01 21.49 9.09
N THR A 149 -12.52 20.28 9.34
CA THR A 149 -11.71 19.06 9.47
C THR A 149 -11.11 18.69 8.12
N ARG A 150 -9.83 18.33 8.14
CA ARG A 150 -9.13 17.75 6.99
C ARG A 150 -9.08 16.24 7.16
N ILE A 151 -9.47 15.53 6.12
CA ILE A 151 -9.52 14.07 6.08
C ILE A 151 -8.59 13.53 5.01
N ALA A 152 -8.20 12.29 5.17
CA ALA A 152 -7.57 11.47 4.15
C ALA A 152 -8.32 10.14 4.08
N PHE A 153 -8.24 9.48 2.93
CA PHE A 153 -8.77 8.13 2.78
C PHE A 153 -7.61 7.15 2.93
N ARG A 154 -7.76 6.18 3.84
CA ARG A 154 -6.84 5.06 3.99
C ARG A 154 -7.34 3.95 3.09
N VAL A 155 -6.56 3.61 2.06
CA VAL A 155 -6.84 2.48 1.18
C VAL A 155 -5.93 1.34 1.59
N SER A 156 -6.49 0.14 1.81
CA SER A 156 -5.73 -1.08 2.04
C SER A 156 -6.15 -2.14 1.03
N ALA A 157 -5.20 -2.64 0.25
CA ALA A 157 -5.40 -3.77 -0.67
C ALA A 157 -4.19 -4.70 -0.50
N PRO A 158 -4.14 -5.49 0.61
CA PRO A 158 -2.90 -6.06 1.09
C PRO A 158 -2.21 -6.97 0.07
N GLU A 159 -2.97 -7.89 -0.52
CA GLU A 159 -2.46 -8.87 -1.47
C GLU A 159 -2.19 -8.22 -2.84
N VAL A 160 -3.13 -7.43 -3.36
CA VAL A 160 -3.00 -6.76 -4.68
C VAL A 160 -1.82 -5.79 -4.68
N GLY A 161 -1.75 -4.90 -3.69
CA GLY A 161 -0.67 -3.93 -3.56
C GLY A 161 0.69 -4.54 -3.20
N ALA A 162 0.74 -5.80 -2.76
CA ALA A 162 1.99 -6.53 -2.54
C ALA A 162 2.47 -7.28 -3.79
N SER A 163 1.55 -7.94 -4.51
CA SER A 163 1.88 -9.01 -5.45
C SER A 163 1.40 -8.80 -6.88
N TYR A 164 0.43 -7.91 -7.12
CA TYR A 164 -0.10 -7.65 -8.47
C TYR A 164 0.79 -6.66 -9.24
N ARG A 165 1.93 -7.13 -9.73
CA ARG A 165 2.94 -6.28 -10.39
C ARG A 165 3.81 -7.00 -11.41
N VAL A 166 4.38 -6.21 -12.33
CA VAL A 166 5.46 -6.62 -13.25
C VAL A 166 6.65 -5.70 -13.03
N GLY A 167 7.75 -6.24 -12.50
CA GLY A 167 8.87 -5.40 -12.08
C GLY A 167 8.42 -4.31 -11.09
N SER A 168 8.55 -3.04 -11.47
CA SER A 168 8.10 -1.88 -10.69
C SER A 168 6.71 -1.34 -11.09
N LEU A 169 6.05 -1.93 -12.07
CA LEU A 169 4.74 -1.52 -12.56
C LEU A 169 3.63 -2.21 -11.77
N TYR A 170 2.73 -1.41 -11.20
CA TYR A 170 1.51 -1.85 -10.54
C TYR A 170 0.30 -1.48 -11.41
N PRO A 171 -0.30 -2.41 -12.17
CA PRO A 171 -1.35 -2.06 -13.12
C PRO A 171 -2.73 -1.87 -12.48
N ALA A 172 -2.95 -2.34 -11.24
CA ALA A 172 -4.25 -2.21 -10.58
C ALA A 172 -4.55 -0.77 -10.15
N THR A 173 -5.78 -0.34 -10.39
CA THR A 173 -6.27 0.99 -9.97
C THR A 173 -7.68 0.92 -9.40
N ILE A 174 -7.98 1.86 -8.50
CA ILE A 174 -9.31 2.05 -7.93
C ILE A 174 -9.81 3.48 -8.13
N ASP A 175 -11.12 3.67 -8.08
CA ASP A 175 -11.77 4.97 -7.91
C ASP A 175 -12.27 5.10 -6.46
N LEU A 176 -12.18 6.30 -5.86
CA LEU A 176 -12.98 6.60 -4.66
C LEU A 176 -14.26 7.29 -5.07
N VAL A 177 -15.39 6.64 -4.82
CA VAL A 177 -16.72 7.13 -5.17
C VAL A 177 -17.38 7.66 -3.90
N LEU A 178 -17.58 8.98 -3.84
CA LEU A 178 -18.32 9.65 -2.79
C LEU A 178 -19.79 9.81 -3.21
N THR A 179 -20.69 9.28 -2.40
CA THR A 179 -22.13 9.55 -2.45
C THR A 179 -22.46 10.70 -1.49
N THR A 180 -23.00 11.78 -2.06
CA THR A 180 -23.42 12.99 -1.32
C THR A 180 -24.75 12.79 -0.59
N PRO A 181 -25.15 13.70 0.33
CA PRO A 181 -26.44 13.61 1.04
C PRO A 181 -27.66 13.59 0.12
N SER A 182 -27.56 14.13 -1.10
CA SER A 182 -28.62 14.11 -2.12
C SER A 182 -28.63 12.83 -2.96
N GLY A 183 -27.67 11.92 -2.74
CA GLY A 183 -27.50 10.67 -3.49
C GLY A 183 -26.65 10.80 -4.76
N ALA A 184 -26.13 11.99 -5.09
CA ALA A 184 -25.24 12.14 -6.25
C ALA A 184 -23.87 11.51 -5.96
N GLU A 185 -23.32 10.78 -6.93
CA GLU A 185 -22.00 10.16 -6.86
C GLU A 185 -20.94 10.97 -7.61
N THR A 186 -19.73 11.05 -7.07
CA THR A 186 -18.59 11.74 -7.69
C THR A 186 -17.26 11.13 -7.27
N THR A 187 -16.27 11.18 -8.16
CA THR A 187 -14.85 10.90 -7.86
C THR A 187 -14.05 12.19 -7.65
N VAL A 188 -14.65 13.35 -7.88
CA VAL A 188 -14.07 14.66 -7.55
C VAL A 188 -14.56 15.08 -6.17
N ILE A 189 -13.67 15.04 -5.19
CA ILE A 189 -13.97 15.27 -3.78
C ILE A 189 -13.12 16.45 -3.29
N GLY A 190 -13.74 17.53 -2.80
CA GLY A 190 -13.01 18.73 -2.37
C GLY A 190 -12.14 19.34 -3.48
N GLY A 191 -12.61 19.29 -4.72
CA GLY A 191 -11.87 19.78 -5.90
C GLY A 191 -10.69 18.89 -6.35
N LYS A 192 -10.51 17.71 -5.77
CA LYS A 192 -9.44 16.76 -6.10
C LYS A 192 -10.01 15.53 -6.79
N ASN A 193 -9.31 15.02 -7.80
CA ASN A 193 -9.72 13.81 -8.53
C ASN A 193 -9.19 12.55 -7.82
N PHE A 194 -10.09 11.65 -7.44
CA PHE A 194 -9.81 10.36 -6.82
C PHE A 194 -10.13 9.17 -7.73
N ALA A 195 -10.24 9.40 -9.03
CA ALA A 195 -10.35 8.33 -10.02
C ALA A 195 -8.95 7.83 -10.44
N GLY A 196 -8.80 6.53 -10.68
CA GLY A 196 -7.59 5.90 -11.19
C GLY A 196 -6.43 5.89 -10.20
N LEU A 197 -6.71 5.80 -8.90
CA LEU A 197 -5.67 5.72 -7.88
C LEU A 197 -4.92 4.39 -7.99
N ASN A 198 -3.62 4.48 -8.20
CA ASN A 198 -2.76 3.32 -8.34
C ASN A 198 -2.61 2.54 -7.01
N VAL A 199 -2.83 1.23 -7.05
CA VAL A 199 -2.64 0.33 -5.91
C VAL A 199 -1.19 -0.19 -5.89
N SER A 200 -0.26 0.72 -5.57
CA SER A 200 1.19 0.46 -5.59
C SER A 200 1.76 -0.14 -4.30
N SER A 201 0.93 -0.29 -3.26
CA SER A 201 1.35 -0.74 -1.94
C SER A 201 0.20 -1.41 -1.21
N PRO A 202 0.48 -2.31 -0.24
CA PRO A 202 -0.55 -2.96 0.58
C PRO A 202 -1.48 -1.98 1.29
N ARG A 203 -0.97 -0.78 1.58
CA ARG A 203 -1.71 0.35 2.16
C ARG A 203 -1.12 1.66 1.68
N PHE A 204 -1.96 2.67 1.47
CA PHE A 204 -1.56 4.06 1.29
C PHE A 204 -2.65 5.01 1.81
N TYR A 205 -2.29 6.28 1.98
CA TYR A 205 -3.20 7.36 2.29
C TYR A 205 -3.29 8.32 1.11
N THR A 206 -4.46 8.90 0.89
CA THR A 206 -4.61 9.83 -0.25
C THR A 206 -3.86 11.15 -0.11
N ASP A 207 -3.31 11.45 1.07
CA ASP A 207 -2.46 12.60 1.33
C ASP A 207 -0.96 12.25 1.43
N ASP A 208 -0.58 11.01 1.12
CA ASP A 208 0.83 10.64 0.92
C ASP A 208 1.44 11.42 -0.28
N PRO A 209 2.78 11.59 -0.31
CA PRO A 209 3.45 12.23 -1.44
C PRO A 209 3.10 11.57 -2.80
N GLY A 210 2.75 12.38 -3.79
CA GLY A 210 2.34 11.89 -5.12
C GLY A 210 0.88 11.46 -5.23
N ARG A 211 0.08 11.61 -4.16
CA ARG A 211 -1.36 11.35 -4.14
C ARG A 211 -2.17 12.66 -4.23
N PRO A 212 -3.51 12.60 -4.46
CA PRO A 212 -4.33 13.81 -4.65
C PRO A 212 -4.30 14.82 -3.49
N GLY A 213 -4.01 14.38 -2.27
CA GLY A 213 -3.92 15.20 -1.06
C GLY A 213 -5.10 15.02 -0.10
N ALA A 214 -5.01 15.69 1.04
CA ALA A 214 -6.09 15.75 2.04
C ALA A 214 -7.28 16.59 1.54
N VAL A 215 -8.48 16.21 1.96
CA VAL A 215 -9.74 16.88 1.64
C VAL A 215 -10.24 17.64 2.86
N ARG A 216 -10.65 18.91 2.69
CA ARG A 216 -11.37 19.62 3.75
C ARG A 216 -12.87 19.37 3.60
N LEU A 217 -13.55 19.02 4.69
CA LEU A 217 -14.97 18.66 4.65
C LEU A 217 -15.92 19.80 4.25
N GLY A 218 -15.52 21.06 4.44
CA GLY A 218 -16.29 22.20 3.93
C GLY A 218 -16.24 22.35 2.41
N GLU A 219 -15.37 21.61 1.73
CA GLU A 219 -15.19 21.68 0.27
C GLU A 219 -15.91 20.55 -0.47
N ILE A 220 -16.55 19.61 0.25
CA ILE A 220 -17.27 18.47 -0.34
C ILE A 220 -18.78 18.71 -0.53
N GLY A 221 -19.27 19.91 -0.18
CA GLY A 221 -20.65 20.34 -0.40
C GLY A 221 -21.41 20.65 0.89
N GLU A 222 -22.71 20.37 0.86
CA GLU A 222 -23.66 20.71 1.93
C GLU A 222 -23.51 19.80 3.17
N PRO A 223 -23.82 20.30 4.38
CA PRO A 223 -23.90 19.45 5.57
C PRO A 223 -24.84 18.26 5.38
N GLY A 224 -24.46 17.09 5.87
CA GLY A 224 -25.27 15.88 5.78
C GLY A 224 -24.46 14.60 5.95
N ILE A 225 -25.11 13.47 5.65
CA ILE A 225 -24.51 12.14 5.70
C ILE A 225 -23.89 11.86 4.33
N TYR A 226 -22.60 11.54 4.34
CA TYR A 226 -21.84 11.12 3.19
C TYR A 226 -21.48 9.64 3.31
N SER A 227 -21.33 9.00 2.16
CA SER A 227 -20.80 7.64 2.05
C SER A 227 -19.68 7.63 1.03
N VAL A 228 -18.61 6.88 1.28
CA VAL A 228 -17.51 6.70 0.33
C VAL A 228 -17.15 5.22 0.22
N ARG A 229 -16.88 4.76 -1.00
CA ARG A 229 -16.37 3.40 -1.26
C ARG A 229 -15.20 3.45 -2.24
N ALA A 230 -14.31 2.47 -2.14
CA ALA A 230 -13.28 2.21 -3.14
C ALA A 230 -13.82 1.18 -4.15
N VAL A 231 -13.78 1.54 -5.42
CA VAL A 231 -14.30 0.73 -6.53
C VAL A 231 -13.15 0.27 -7.41
N TRP A 232 -13.09 -1.00 -7.76
CA TRP A 232 -12.09 -1.48 -8.71
C TRP A 232 -12.30 -0.85 -10.08
N ARG A 233 -11.22 -0.49 -10.76
CA ARG A 233 -11.29 0.09 -12.11
C ARG A 233 -10.42 -0.62 -13.12
N THR A 234 -9.28 -1.14 -12.67
CA THR A 234 -8.36 -1.88 -13.52
C THR A 234 -7.70 -2.96 -12.67
N PRO A 235 -7.53 -4.18 -13.19
CA PRO A 235 -7.98 -4.69 -14.50
C PRO A 235 -9.52 -4.72 -14.66
N GLU A 236 -9.99 -4.81 -15.91
CA GLU A 236 -11.43 -4.86 -16.26
C GLU A 236 -12.15 -6.01 -15.54
N SER A 237 -11.47 -7.14 -15.35
CA SER A 237 -12.07 -8.26 -14.64
C SER A 237 -12.22 -8.03 -13.13
N PHE A 238 -11.41 -7.16 -12.52
CA PHE A 238 -11.65 -6.75 -11.13
C PHE A 238 -12.82 -5.78 -11.05
N ASP A 239 -12.89 -4.79 -11.95
CA ASP A 239 -14.03 -3.86 -12.07
C ASP A 239 -15.37 -4.61 -12.28
N ALA A 240 -15.36 -5.67 -13.09
CA ALA A 240 -16.57 -6.43 -13.40
C ALA A 240 -17.01 -7.40 -12.29
N TYR A 241 -16.08 -7.98 -11.53
CA TYR A 241 -16.36 -9.17 -10.72
C TYR A 241 -15.79 -9.16 -9.30
N ALA A 242 -14.73 -8.40 -9.02
CA ALA A 242 -14.17 -8.35 -7.68
C ALA A 242 -15.05 -7.51 -6.75
N PRO A 243 -15.16 -7.86 -5.47
CA PRO A 243 -15.89 -7.03 -4.53
C PRO A 243 -15.18 -5.68 -4.33
N ASP A 244 -15.96 -4.61 -4.42
CA ASP A 244 -15.58 -3.27 -3.97
C ASP A 244 -15.44 -3.23 -2.44
N SER A 245 -14.89 -2.14 -1.91
CA SER A 245 -14.87 -1.97 -0.46
C SER A 245 -16.28 -1.74 0.08
N GLU A 246 -16.51 -2.18 1.32
CA GLU A 246 -17.67 -1.73 2.09
C GLU A 246 -17.71 -0.18 2.16
N PRO A 247 -18.89 0.44 2.04
CA PRO A 247 -19.03 1.88 2.10
C PRO A 247 -18.81 2.41 3.52
N VAL A 248 -17.96 3.43 3.66
CA VAL A 248 -17.71 4.12 4.93
C VAL A 248 -18.61 5.35 5.01
N THR A 249 -19.38 5.46 6.09
CA THR A 249 -20.29 6.59 6.30
C THR A 249 -19.78 7.58 7.36
N PHE A 250 -19.97 8.87 7.11
CA PHE A 250 -19.62 9.94 8.05
C PHE A 250 -20.58 11.14 7.90
N THR A 251 -20.75 11.91 8.98
CA THR A 251 -21.66 13.07 9.00
C THR A 251 -20.88 14.38 9.06
N VAL A 252 -21.09 15.25 8.08
CA VAL A 252 -20.60 16.63 8.10
C VAL A 252 -21.69 17.51 8.69
N ALA A 253 -21.41 18.15 9.82
CA ALA A 253 -22.33 19.11 10.41
C ALA A 253 -21.57 20.30 10.98
N ASN A 254 -22.18 21.49 10.89
CA ASN A 254 -21.72 22.61 11.69
C ASN A 254 -21.81 22.18 13.16
N ARG A 255 -20.66 22.06 13.83
CA ARG A 255 -20.63 21.93 15.27
C ARG A 255 -21.21 23.24 15.80
N ILE A 256 -22.52 23.25 16.12
CA ILE A 256 -23.06 24.25 17.01
C ILE A 256 -22.31 24.01 18.31
N GLY A 257 -21.34 24.87 18.60
CA GLY A 257 -20.83 24.95 19.95
C GLY A 257 -22.06 25.07 20.84
N ILE A 258 -22.17 24.18 21.81
CA ILE A 258 -22.91 24.52 23.02
C ILE A 258 -22.35 25.88 23.46
N GLU A 259 -23.06 26.95 23.12
CA GLU A 259 -23.07 28.10 23.98
C GLU A 259 -23.54 27.53 25.30
N THR A 260 -22.60 27.29 26.21
CA THR A 260 -22.89 27.41 27.62
C THR A 260 -23.41 28.84 27.77
N THR A 261 -24.71 29.03 27.57
CA THR A 261 -25.42 30.15 28.17
C THR A 261 -25.05 30.04 29.63
N ALA A 262 -24.12 30.89 30.07
CA ALA A 262 -23.83 31.02 31.48
C ALA A 262 -25.18 31.35 32.11
N THR A 263 -25.73 30.39 32.87
CA THR A 263 -26.85 30.66 33.76
C THR A 263 -26.50 31.94 34.52
N PRO A 264 -27.27 33.03 34.39
CA PRO A 264 -26.92 34.26 35.07
C PRO A 264 -26.87 33.95 36.56
N THR A 265 -25.69 34.11 37.13
CA THR A 265 -25.53 34.09 38.59
C THR A 265 -26.39 35.25 39.11
N PRO A 266 -27.31 35.02 40.06
CA PRO A 266 -28.14 36.09 40.59
C PRO A 266 -27.22 37.17 41.17
N THR A 267 -27.25 38.36 40.57
CA THR A 267 -26.50 39.52 41.06
C THR A 267 -27.10 39.93 42.40
N ALA A 268 -26.29 39.87 43.46
CA ALA A 268 -26.68 40.26 44.79
C ALA A 268 -27.08 41.74 44.83
N THR A 269 -28.20 42.01 45.50
CA THR A 269 -28.69 43.36 45.84
C THR A 269 -27.61 44.15 46.57
N ALA A 270 -27.11 45.22 45.95
CA ALA A 270 -26.17 46.13 46.58
C ALA A 270 -26.91 47.13 47.49
N THR A 271 -26.65 47.05 48.79
CA THR A 271 -27.01 48.08 49.78
C THR A 271 -26.15 49.32 49.53
N VAL A 272 -26.81 50.47 49.34
CA VAL A 272 -26.17 51.78 49.10
C VAL A 272 -25.43 52.26 50.36
N ARG A 273 -24.18 52.69 50.22
CA ARG A 273 -23.45 53.51 51.21
C ARG A 273 -22.80 54.71 50.51
N PRO A 274 -22.87 55.93 51.07
CA PRO A 274 -22.73 57.15 50.28
C PRO A 274 -21.29 57.57 49.95
N THR A 275 -21.24 58.33 48.86
CA THR A 275 -20.15 59.03 48.16
C THR A 275 -19.17 59.80 49.04
N VAL A 276 -17.87 59.69 48.69
CA VAL A 276 -16.87 60.72 49.01
C VAL A 276 -16.12 61.07 47.72
N THR A 277 -16.24 62.32 47.30
CA THR A 277 -15.58 62.89 46.13
C THR A 277 -14.10 63.14 46.43
N ARG A 278 -13.18 62.74 45.53
CA ARG A 278 -11.86 63.37 45.47
C ARG A 278 -11.27 63.46 44.07
N THR A 279 -10.62 64.59 43.88
CA THR A 279 -10.10 65.29 42.71
C THR A 279 -9.01 64.57 41.92
N THR A 280 -9.09 64.74 40.60
CA THR A 280 -8.11 64.43 39.54
C THR A 280 -6.77 65.15 39.72
N PRO A 281 -5.64 64.50 39.36
CA PRO A 281 -4.50 65.19 38.78
C PRO A 281 -4.18 64.76 37.33
N ALA A 282 -3.49 65.67 36.64
CA ALA A 282 -3.23 65.84 35.22
C ALA A 282 -2.39 64.74 34.50
N PRO A 283 -2.35 64.72 33.15
CA PRO A 283 -1.74 63.65 32.37
C PRO A 283 -0.24 63.86 32.15
N THR A 284 0.54 62.77 32.15
CA THR A 284 1.95 62.76 31.73
C THR A 284 2.16 61.92 30.46
N THR A 285 2.89 62.56 29.55
CA THR A 285 3.42 62.22 28.22
C THR A 285 4.02 60.81 28.07
N PRO A 286 3.95 60.18 26.87
CA PRO A 286 4.51 58.85 26.60
C PRO A 286 6.00 58.87 26.22
N ALA A 287 6.69 57.77 26.51
CA ALA A 287 8.09 57.50 26.16
C ALA A 287 8.18 56.31 25.15
N PRO A 288 9.26 56.22 24.35
CA PRO A 288 9.18 55.80 22.93
C PRO A 288 9.35 54.30 22.66
N ALA A 289 8.91 53.94 21.44
CA ALA A 289 9.00 52.62 20.82
C ALA A 289 10.45 52.15 20.61
N GLU A 290 10.68 50.86 20.85
CA GLU A 290 11.91 50.16 20.52
C GLU A 290 11.74 49.45 19.17
N THR A 291 12.68 49.71 18.26
CA THR A 291 12.73 49.23 16.88
C THR A 291 13.81 48.16 16.80
N THR A 292 13.50 47.00 16.23
CA THR A 292 14.49 45.95 15.93
C THR A 292 14.57 45.74 14.41
N PRO A 293 15.78 45.70 13.82
CA PRO A 293 16.01 45.78 12.37
C PRO A 293 15.76 44.45 11.62
N PRO A 294 15.65 44.50 10.27
CA PRO A 294 15.34 43.34 9.43
C PRO A 294 16.54 42.41 9.25
N THR A 295 16.26 41.10 9.19
CA THR A 295 17.23 40.09 8.80
C THR A 295 17.35 40.03 7.28
N GLU A 296 18.61 40.03 6.85
CA GLU A 296 19.16 40.08 5.51
C GLU A 296 18.89 38.80 4.69
N GLU A 297 18.46 38.97 3.44
CA GLU A 297 18.41 37.92 2.41
C GLU A 297 19.82 37.68 1.85
N THR A 298 20.18 36.42 1.57
CA THR A 298 21.39 36.05 0.81
C THR A 298 21.01 35.14 -0.37
N PRO A 299 21.63 35.32 -1.55
CA PRO A 299 20.99 35.00 -2.84
C PRO A 299 21.27 33.59 -3.37
N ALA A 300 20.46 33.28 -4.38
CA ALA A 300 20.45 32.10 -5.23
C ALA A 300 21.82 31.70 -5.83
N ALA A 301 22.05 30.39 -5.92
CA ALA A 301 23.09 29.77 -6.72
C ALA A 301 22.49 28.96 -7.88
N THR A 302 22.59 29.55 -9.06
CA THR A 302 23.02 29.01 -10.37
C THR A 302 22.78 27.53 -10.70
N ALA A 303 22.01 27.34 -11.78
CA ALA A 303 21.84 26.10 -12.54
C ALA A 303 23.16 25.59 -13.15
N THR A 304 23.33 24.28 -13.19
CA THR A 304 24.33 23.60 -14.02
C THR A 304 23.60 22.64 -14.95
N GLU A 305 23.65 22.90 -16.24
CA GLU A 305 23.32 21.95 -17.31
C GLU A 305 24.33 20.80 -17.29
N THR A 306 23.87 19.56 -17.46
CA THR A 306 24.74 18.43 -17.80
C THR A 306 24.01 17.51 -18.77
N THR A 307 24.37 17.70 -20.03
CA THR A 307 24.62 16.74 -21.11
C THR A 307 24.00 15.34 -21.00
N GLU A 308 23.14 15.03 -21.98
CA GLU A 308 22.67 13.69 -22.30
C GLU A 308 23.84 12.71 -22.57
N ALA A 309 23.76 11.50 -22.00
CA ALA A 309 24.62 10.39 -22.35
C ALA A 309 23.82 9.32 -23.12
N VAL A 310 24.35 8.99 -24.29
CA VAL A 310 23.84 8.01 -25.26
C VAL A 310 23.81 6.59 -24.68
N THR A 311 22.70 5.90 -24.92
CA THR A 311 22.47 4.47 -24.68
C THR A 311 23.48 3.57 -25.39
N PRO A 312 24.13 2.62 -24.69
CA PRO A 312 24.59 1.39 -25.32
C PRO A 312 23.62 0.23 -25.04
N THR A 313 23.22 -0.43 -26.12
CA THR A 313 22.56 -1.75 -26.15
C THR A 313 23.35 -2.78 -25.32
N PRO A 314 22.73 -3.60 -24.45
CA PRO A 314 23.46 -4.68 -23.79
C PRO A 314 23.78 -5.81 -24.78
N THR A 315 25.07 -5.97 -25.07
CA THR A 315 25.63 -7.19 -25.69
C THR A 315 25.66 -8.31 -24.66
N ALA A 316 24.88 -9.37 -24.89
CA ALA A 316 24.94 -10.59 -24.10
C ALA A 316 26.35 -11.21 -24.18
N THR A 317 27.00 -11.36 -23.04
CA THR A 317 28.27 -12.09 -22.91
C THR A 317 28.02 -13.38 -22.10
N PRO A 318 28.46 -14.56 -22.57
CA PRO A 318 28.20 -15.83 -21.90
C PRO A 318 28.96 -15.95 -20.56
N LEU A 319 28.29 -16.51 -19.55
CA LEU A 319 28.81 -16.79 -18.21
C LEU A 319 30.10 -17.64 -18.26
N PRO A 320 31.19 -17.24 -17.59
CA PRO A 320 32.37 -18.09 -17.43
C PRO A 320 32.11 -19.20 -16.41
N VAL A 321 32.35 -20.44 -16.82
CA VAL A 321 32.21 -21.73 -16.10
C VAL A 321 33.12 -21.85 -14.83
N ALA A 322 33.73 -20.77 -14.35
CA ALA A 322 34.78 -20.81 -13.35
C ALA A 322 34.31 -20.73 -11.87
N LEU A 323 33.00 -20.62 -11.59
CA LEU A 323 32.48 -20.56 -10.22
C LEU A 323 32.06 -21.92 -9.61
N ALA A 324 32.05 -23.00 -10.41
CA ALA A 324 31.69 -24.33 -9.92
C ALA A 324 32.85 -25.09 -9.21
N ALA A 325 34.11 -24.65 -9.36
CA ALA A 325 35.27 -25.35 -8.79
C ALA A 325 35.68 -24.87 -7.39
N ALA A 326 35.20 -23.72 -6.91
CA ALA A 326 35.61 -23.16 -5.62
C ALA A 326 34.84 -23.75 -4.42
N ALA A 327 33.64 -24.31 -4.62
CA ALA A 327 32.81 -24.85 -3.55
C ALA A 327 33.18 -26.30 -3.15
N LEU A 328 33.79 -27.09 -4.04
CA LEU A 328 34.22 -28.47 -3.74
C LEU A 328 35.58 -28.55 -3.03
N GLY A 329 36.44 -27.52 -3.15
CA GLY A 329 37.76 -27.49 -2.51
C GLY A 329 37.75 -27.23 -1.00
N VAL A 330 36.72 -26.55 -0.48
CA VAL A 330 36.65 -26.17 0.94
C VAL A 330 36.16 -27.32 1.83
N ALA A 331 35.38 -28.26 1.29
CA ALA A 331 34.88 -29.42 2.03
C ALA A 331 35.97 -30.49 2.29
N ALA A 332 36.93 -30.66 1.38
CA ALA A 332 37.99 -31.66 1.52
C ALA A 332 39.06 -31.28 2.57
N VAL A 333 39.31 -29.99 2.79
CA VAL A 333 40.33 -29.51 3.75
C VAL A 333 39.86 -29.61 5.21
N MET A 334 38.54 -29.67 5.45
CA MET A 334 37.97 -29.78 6.81
C MET A 334 37.77 -31.23 7.28
N ALA A 335 37.77 -32.22 6.37
CA ALA A 335 37.68 -33.64 6.72
C ALA A 335 39.05 -34.31 6.99
N GLY A 336 40.16 -33.70 6.55
CA GLY A 336 41.51 -34.27 6.67
C GLY A 336 42.28 -33.94 7.97
N ARG A 337 41.68 -33.23 8.94
CA ARG A 337 42.39 -32.72 10.13
C ARG A 337 41.91 -33.24 11.48
N ARG A 338 41.28 -34.41 11.49
CA ARG A 338 41.09 -35.23 12.71
C ARG A 338 41.79 -36.59 12.54
N ARG A 339 43.11 -36.58 12.73
CA ARG A 339 43.82 -37.62 13.48
C ARG A 339 44.28 -36.96 14.76
#